data_AF-A0A3L7NUN0-F1
#
_entry.id   AF-A0A3L7NUN0-F1
#
_cell.length_a   1.000
_cell.length_b   1.000
_cell.length_c   1.000
_cell.angle_alpha   90.00
_cell.angle_beta   90.00
_cell.angle_gamma   90.00
#
_symmetry.space_group_name_H-M   'P 1'
#
loop_
_entity.id
_entity.type
_entity.pdbx_description
1 polymer ?
#
loop_
_entity_poly.entity_id
_entity_poly.type
_entity_poly.pdbx_seq_one_letter_code
_entity_poly.pdbx_strand_id
1 'polypeptide(L)'
;MIFSLLPQECDSVPNSHSVRLKYSALLIAWLVSLPGCASNQYQYGTAAKYHVSQELAARTDVQIERGRPQVVIDSLGWVWGIPDKILLWDRRVLNHRIDEDTEAALAEYLACNELSSVKVRLNQYRPGDDWKRLAANKAVAPGWRYTVGALSILGETVFPGRVFGADHYNPYSNTIHLYSNAPAIALHEAGHAKDYAYRKWKGTYAFSRVLPVLPLVQEAIATSDALSYMKAHHGLKAQQEGYELLYPAYGSYIGREMTRFLPAGQLVGLLGGHVAGRWRSWRLEKESADAHERFHYQQQLSSDAGELRSGAPGEPAPEHTAQQEQSNL
;
A
#
# COMPACT_ATOMS: atom_id res chain seq x y z
N MET A 1 -34.12 43.10 -60.61
CA MET A 1 -32.91 42.51 -60.00
C MET A 1 -33.06 42.66 -58.50
N ILE A 2 -33.37 41.57 -57.81
CA ILE A 2 -33.67 41.50 -56.38
C ILE A 2 -32.36 41.12 -55.68
N PHE A 3 -31.85 41.98 -54.79
CA PHE A 3 -30.73 41.64 -53.90
C PHE A 3 -31.31 41.23 -52.55
N SER A 4 -31.13 39.95 -52.23
CA SER A 4 -31.57 39.30 -50.99
C SER A 4 -30.74 39.79 -49.79
N LEU A 5 -31.45 40.18 -48.73
CA LEU A 5 -30.91 40.37 -47.39
C LEU A 5 -30.85 39.00 -46.68
N LEU A 6 -29.65 38.53 -46.36
CA LEU A 6 -29.42 37.42 -45.43
C LEU A 6 -29.16 37.97 -44.02
N PRO A 7 -29.67 37.33 -42.97
CA PRO A 7 -29.42 37.76 -41.59
C PRO A 7 -28.02 37.34 -41.13
N GLN A 8 -27.32 38.24 -40.42
CA GLN A 8 -26.11 37.92 -39.67
C GLN A 8 -26.47 37.08 -38.45
N GLU A 9 -26.07 35.81 -38.43
CA GLU A 9 -26.03 34.99 -37.22
C GLU A 9 -24.86 35.45 -36.35
N CYS A 10 -25.16 35.91 -35.13
CA CYS A 10 -24.17 36.17 -34.09
C CYS A 10 -23.74 34.82 -33.49
N ASP A 11 -22.62 34.28 -33.96
CA ASP A 11 -21.95 33.15 -33.31
C ASP A 11 -21.45 33.59 -31.92
N SER A 12 -22.16 33.12 -30.88
CA SER A 12 -21.71 33.24 -29.50
C SER A 12 -20.42 32.42 -29.31
N VAL A 13 -19.29 33.11 -29.17
CA VAL A 13 -18.01 32.47 -28.84
C VAL A 13 -18.18 31.71 -27.51
N PRO A 14 -18.01 30.37 -27.49
CA PRO A 14 -18.16 29.61 -26.26
C PRO A 14 -17.12 30.08 -25.25
N ASN A 15 -17.61 30.50 -24.08
CA ASN A 15 -16.82 31.07 -23.00
C ASN A 15 -15.74 30.05 -22.57
N SER A 16 -14.49 30.29 -22.97
CA SER A 16 -13.36 29.33 -22.89
C SER A 16 -13.06 28.86 -21.45
N HIS A 17 -13.51 29.63 -20.46
CA HIS A 17 -13.45 29.28 -19.04
C HIS A 17 -14.34 28.10 -18.67
N SER A 18 -15.54 28.00 -19.25
CA SER A 18 -16.49 26.92 -18.96
C SER A 18 -16.03 25.56 -19.54
N VAL A 19 -15.31 25.61 -20.65
CA VAL A 19 -14.78 24.44 -21.34
C VAL A 19 -13.60 23.85 -20.55
N ARG A 20 -12.66 24.70 -20.11
CA ARG A 20 -11.51 24.27 -19.29
C ARG A 20 -11.94 23.66 -17.96
N LEU A 21 -12.95 24.22 -17.30
CA LEU A 21 -13.45 23.72 -16.01
C LEU A 21 -14.09 22.32 -16.12
N LYS A 22 -14.83 22.05 -17.20
CA LYS A 22 -15.47 20.74 -17.43
C LYS A 22 -14.45 19.62 -17.68
N TYR A 23 -13.41 19.88 -18.47
CA TYR A 23 -12.36 18.88 -18.73
C TYR A 23 -11.47 18.62 -17.51
N SER A 24 -11.18 19.63 -16.70
CA SER A 24 -10.45 19.45 -15.43
C SER A 24 -11.26 18.62 -14.43
N ALA A 25 -12.57 18.85 -14.31
CA ALA A 25 -13.44 18.07 -13.43
C ALA A 25 -13.56 16.60 -13.88
N LEU A 26 -13.66 16.33 -15.19
CA LEU A 26 -13.68 14.98 -15.74
C LEU A 26 -12.35 14.24 -15.56
N LEU A 27 -11.21 14.92 -15.71
CA LEU A 27 -9.88 14.34 -15.48
C LEU A 27 -9.67 13.99 -14.00
N ILE A 28 -10.09 14.88 -13.09
CA ILE A 28 -10.02 14.63 -11.64
C ILE A 28 -10.97 13.50 -11.24
N ALA A 29 -12.20 13.51 -11.75
CA ALA A 29 -13.13 12.41 -11.53
C ALA A 29 -12.57 11.09 -12.06
N TRP A 30 -11.93 11.08 -13.23
CA TRP A 30 -11.27 9.91 -13.79
C TRP A 30 -10.08 9.43 -12.94
N LEU A 31 -9.23 10.35 -12.46
CA LEU A 31 -8.09 10.03 -11.59
C LEU A 31 -8.52 9.53 -10.21
N VAL A 32 -9.60 10.07 -9.63
CA VAL A 32 -10.19 9.60 -8.37
C VAL A 32 -10.96 8.28 -8.57
N SER A 33 -11.46 8.04 -9.78
CA SER A 33 -12.12 6.80 -10.18
C SER A 33 -11.14 5.73 -10.67
N LEU A 34 -9.83 5.97 -10.66
CA LEU A 34 -8.85 4.89 -10.73
C LEU A 34 -8.91 4.19 -9.37
N PRO A 35 -9.62 3.06 -9.25
CA PRO A 35 -9.74 2.37 -7.98
C PRO A 35 -8.31 2.02 -7.52
N GLY A 36 -8.01 2.22 -6.24
CA GLY A 36 -6.85 1.61 -5.62
C GLY A 36 -6.84 0.11 -5.95
N CYS A 37 -5.85 -0.30 -6.74
CA CYS A 37 -5.74 -1.58 -7.44
C CYS A 37 -5.47 -2.78 -6.51
N ALA A 38 -6.17 -2.91 -5.38
CA ALA A 38 -6.17 -4.14 -4.58
C ALA A 38 -6.97 -5.30 -5.25
N SER A 39 -7.15 -5.26 -6.57
CA SER A 39 -7.87 -6.29 -7.34
C SER A 39 -6.97 -7.42 -7.83
N ASN A 40 -5.65 -7.23 -7.82
CA ASN A 40 -4.72 -8.22 -8.37
C ASN A 40 -4.32 -9.23 -7.28
N GLN A 41 -4.06 -10.47 -7.70
CA GLN A 41 -3.41 -11.45 -6.83
C GLN A 41 -2.06 -10.89 -6.37
N TYR A 42 -1.72 -11.11 -5.09
CA TYR A 42 -0.45 -10.66 -4.55
C TYR A 42 0.71 -11.31 -5.32
N GLN A 43 1.69 -10.50 -5.72
CA GLN A 43 2.88 -10.99 -6.41
C GLN A 43 4.06 -10.94 -5.46
N TYR A 44 4.63 -12.09 -5.11
CA TYR A 44 5.80 -12.13 -4.24
C TYR A 44 7.04 -11.54 -4.90
N GLY A 45 7.85 -10.91 -4.06
CA GLY A 45 9.21 -10.49 -4.35
C GLY A 45 10.15 -11.66 -4.64
N THR A 46 11.24 -11.40 -5.37
CA THR A 46 12.36 -12.35 -5.45
C THR A 46 13.71 -11.64 -5.60
N ALA A 47 14.67 -12.03 -4.77
CA ALA A 47 16.05 -11.57 -4.76
C ALA A 47 16.74 -11.78 -6.12
N ALA A 48 16.34 -12.81 -6.89
CA ALA A 48 16.87 -13.05 -8.22
C ALA A 48 16.62 -11.91 -9.21
N LYS A 49 15.59 -11.08 -8.96
CA LYS A 49 15.22 -9.94 -9.82
C LYS A 49 15.64 -8.59 -9.24
N TYR A 50 16.20 -8.55 -8.04
CA TYR A 50 16.49 -7.30 -7.36
C TYR A 50 17.85 -6.71 -7.74
N HIS A 51 17.87 -5.39 -7.86
CA HIS A 51 19.09 -4.62 -8.01
C HIS A 51 19.60 -4.18 -6.63
N VAL A 52 20.35 -5.06 -5.96
CA VAL A 52 20.89 -4.83 -4.60
C VAL A 52 22.39 -4.58 -4.65
N SER A 53 22.89 -3.70 -3.78
CA SER A 53 24.34 -3.54 -3.55
C SER A 53 24.82 -4.56 -2.54
N GLN A 54 25.85 -5.32 -2.90
CA GLN A 54 26.46 -6.32 -2.02
C GLN A 54 27.04 -5.68 -0.76
N GLU A 55 27.65 -4.50 -0.89
CA GLU A 55 28.21 -3.74 0.23
C GLU A 55 27.14 -3.25 1.20
N LEU A 56 25.95 -2.92 0.69
CA LEU A 56 24.81 -2.54 1.52
C LEU A 56 24.18 -3.76 2.22
N ALA A 57 24.07 -4.89 1.51
CA ALA A 57 23.60 -6.15 2.08
C ALA A 57 24.54 -6.61 3.21
N ALA A 58 25.86 -6.54 3.01
CA ALA A 58 26.86 -6.87 4.03
C ALA A 58 26.81 -5.96 5.28
N ARG A 59 26.14 -4.80 5.19
CA ARG A 59 25.90 -3.89 6.34
C ARG A 59 24.54 -4.09 7.01
N THR A 60 23.79 -5.10 6.60
CA THR A 60 22.47 -5.42 7.16
C THR A 60 22.59 -6.74 7.93
N ASP A 61 23.47 -6.73 8.93
CA ASP A 61 23.68 -7.81 9.89
C ASP A 61 22.44 -8.05 10.75
N VAL A 62 21.85 -6.97 11.27
CA VAL A 62 20.54 -6.97 11.95
C VAL A 62 19.55 -6.20 11.08
N GLN A 63 18.53 -6.86 10.55
CA GLN A 63 17.63 -6.21 9.58
C GLN A 63 16.70 -5.18 10.25
N ILE A 64 16.14 -5.53 11.41
CA ILE A 64 15.18 -4.70 12.15
C ILE A 64 15.82 -4.27 13.47
N GLU A 65 15.94 -2.96 13.67
CA GLU A 65 16.50 -2.40 14.89
C GLU A 65 15.52 -1.46 15.59
N ARG A 66 15.37 -1.69 16.90
CA ARG A 66 14.52 -0.87 17.76
C ARG A 66 15.33 0.20 18.48
N GLY A 67 14.78 1.41 18.51
CA GLY A 67 15.29 2.51 19.32
C GLY A 67 15.04 2.28 20.81
N ARG A 68 15.99 2.68 21.66
CA ARG A 68 15.75 2.73 23.11
C ARG A 68 14.63 3.73 23.40
N PRO A 69 13.71 3.45 24.34
CA PRO A 69 12.69 4.41 24.78
C PRO A 69 13.34 5.72 25.25
N GLN A 70 12.81 6.86 24.81
CA GLN A 70 13.29 8.20 25.19
C GLN A 70 12.08 9.07 25.48
N VAL A 71 11.62 9.07 26.74
CA VAL A 71 10.32 9.66 27.14
C VAL A 71 10.14 11.09 26.63
N VAL A 72 11.16 11.95 26.78
CA VAL A 72 11.07 13.36 26.35
C VAL A 72 10.94 13.48 24.83
N ILE A 73 11.83 12.82 24.09
CA ILE A 73 11.87 12.88 22.61
C ILE A 73 10.61 12.25 22.02
N ASP A 74 10.21 11.08 22.54
CA ASP A 74 9.02 10.36 22.10
C ASP A 74 7.73 11.12 22.42
N SER A 75 7.68 11.87 23.53
CA SER A 75 6.52 12.72 23.86
C SER A 75 6.41 13.90 22.90
N LEU A 76 7.54 14.54 22.54
CA LEU A 76 7.56 15.60 21.55
C LEU A 76 7.09 15.09 20.18
N GLY A 77 7.61 13.93 19.74
CA GLY A 77 7.16 13.29 18.50
C GLY A 77 5.68 12.92 18.53
N TRP A 78 5.19 12.39 19.65
CA TRP A 78 3.78 12.05 19.80
C TRP A 78 2.86 13.27 19.63
N VAL A 79 3.23 14.40 20.25
CA VAL A 79 2.52 15.69 20.12
C VAL A 79 2.60 16.20 18.70
N TRP A 80 3.79 16.15 18.09
CA TRP A 80 3.99 16.57 16.70
C TRP A 80 3.09 15.79 15.72
N GLY A 81 2.88 14.50 15.99
CA GLY A 81 2.00 13.65 15.17
C GLY A 81 0.50 13.77 15.48
N ILE A 82 0.04 14.67 16.36
CA ILE A 82 -1.41 14.86 16.63
C ILE A 82 -2.19 15.23 15.35
N PRO A 83 -1.73 16.13 14.47
CA PRO A 83 -2.42 16.43 13.23
C PRO A 83 -2.65 15.18 12.39
N ASP A 84 -1.64 14.33 12.18
CA ASP A 84 -1.79 13.10 11.38
C ASP A 84 -2.76 12.10 12.02
N LYS A 85 -2.76 11.98 13.36
CA LYS A 85 -3.75 11.16 14.08
C LYS A 85 -5.18 11.63 13.83
N ILE A 86 -5.40 12.95 13.77
CA ILE A 86 -6.71 13.55 13.47
C ILE A 86 -7.07 13.35 12.00
N LEU A 87 -6.14 13.66 11.09
CA LEU A 87 -6.37 13.57 9.65
C LEU A 87 -6.66 12.14 9.22
N LEU A 88 -5.98 11.15 9.79
CA LEU A 88 -6.15 9.73 9.45
C LEU A 88 -7.14 8.99 10.35
N TRP A 89 -7.70 9.64 11.38
CA TRP A 89 -8.59 9.03 12.36
C TRP A 89 -7.98 7.79 13.06
N ASP A 90 -6.66 7.75 13.27
CA ASP A 90 -6.02 6.61 13.92
C ASP A 90 -4.96 7.08 14.92
N ARG A 91 -5.16 6.73 16.19
CA ARG A 91 -4.26 7.11 17.30
C ARG A 91 -2.91 6.39 17.26
N ARG A 92 -2.81 5.30 16.49
CA ARG A 92 -1.59 4.52 16.31
C ARG A 92 -0.58 5.23 15.39
N VAL A 93 -1.05 6.16 14.57
CA VAL A 93 -0.22 6.97 13.67
C VAL A 93 0.71 7.86 14.48
N LEU A 94 2.00 7.80 14.20
CA LEU A 94 3.07 8.57 14.85
C LEU A 94 2.96 8.56 16.38
N ASN A 95 2.69 7.38 16.94
CA ASN A 95 2.56 7.21 18.39
C ASN A 95 3.91 6.92 19.08
N HIS A 96 4.97 6.68 18.29
CA HIS A 96 6.33 6.36 18.73
C HIS A 96 6.44 5.10 19.60
N ARG A 97 5.43 4.22 19.54
CA ARG A 97 5.34 2.97 20.30
C ARG A 97 4.87 1.85 19.38
N ILE A 98 5.82 1.29 18.64
CA ILE A 98 5.57 0.13 17.76
C ILE A 98 5.55 -1.14 18.60
N ASP A 99 4.48 -1.94 18.51
CA ASP A 99 4.33 -3.22 19.19
C ASP A 99 4.98 -4.38 18.43
N GLU A 100 4.90 -5.57 19.01
CA GLU A 100 5.44 -6.80 18.42
C GLU A 100 4.63 -7.24 17.21
N ASP A 101 3.32 -6.99 17.16
CA ASP A 101 2.45 -7.37 16.04
C ASP A 101 2.81 -6.60 14.75
N THR A 102 3.03 -5.28 14.87
CA THR A 102 3.46 -4.45 13.73
C THR A 102 4.87 -4.82 13.26
N GLU A 103 5.78 -5.10 14.20
CA GLU A 103 7.13 -5.57 13.90
C GLU A 103 7.12 -6.94 13.21
N ALA A 104 6.30 -7.88 13.70
CA ALA A 104 6.16 -9.22 13.14
C ALA A 104 5.56 -9.19 11.73
N ALA A 105 4.50 -8.41 11.50
CA ALA A 105 3.92 -8.24 10.17
C ALA A 105 4.94 -7.68 9.16
N LEU A 106 5.74 -6.70 9.58
CA LEU A 106 6.81 -6.15 8.75
C LEU A 106 7.92 -7.17 8.49
N ALA A 107 8.34 -7.93 9.51
CA ALA A 107 9.35 -8.97 9.37
C ALA A 107 8.90 -10.08 8.41
N GLU A 108 7.65 -10.54 8.54
CA GLU A 108 7.06 -11.54 7.66
C GLU A 108 7.03 -11.05 6.21
N TYR A 109 6.56 -9.81 5.99
CA TYR A 109 6.55 -9.22 4.65
C TYR A 109 7.95 -9.16 4.04
N LEU A 110 8.95 -8.68 4.80
CA LEU A 110 10.32 -8.57 4.31
C LEU A 110 10.91 -9.96 3.96
N ALA A 111 10.61 -10.98 4.75
CA ALA A 111 11.02 -12.35 4.51
C ALA A 111 10.33 -12.95 3.27
N CYS A 112 9.00 -12.86 3.18
CA CYS A 112 8.21 -13.34 2.04
C CYS A 112 8.61 -12.69 0.70
N ASN A 113 9.19 -11.49 0.75
CA ASN A 113 9.63 -10.77 -0.44
C ASN A 113 11.15 -10.79 -0.63
N GLU A 114 11.90 -11.56 0.15
CA GLU A 114 13.37 -11.69 0.06
C GLU A 114 14.12 -10.33 0.13
N LEU A 115 13.63 -9.40 0.95
CA LEU A 115 14.13 -8.01 1.06
C LEU A 115 15.26 -7.84 2.09
N SER A 116 16.18 -8.80 2.17
CA SER A 116 17.22 -8.89 3.22
C SER A 116 18.16 -7.69 3.35
N SER A 117 18.31 -6.88 2.29
CA SER A 117 19.18 -5.69 2.30
C SER A 117 18.54 -4.43 2.88
N VAL A 118 17.22 -4.44 3.08
CA VAL A 118 16.46 -3.32 3.63
C VAL A 118 16.70 -3.24 5.13
N LYS A 119 17.12 -2.07 5.64
CA LYS A 119 17.20 -1.82 7.08
C LYS A 119 15.87 -1.26 7.57
N VAL A 120 15.40 -1.71 8.72
CA VAL A 120 14.23 -1.14 9.40
C VAL A 120 14.68 -0.51 10.71
N ARG A 121 14.20 0.71 10.96
CA ARG A 121 14.42 1.45 12.19
C ARG A 121 13.09 1.75 12.87
N LEU A 122 12.82 1.01 13.95
CA LEU A 122 11.62 1.19 14.77
C LEU A 122 11.89 2.24 15.84
N ASN A 123 11.33 3.43 15.67
CA ASN A 123 11.49 4.59 16.55
C ASN A 123 12.98 4.89 16.90
N GLN A 124 13.89 4.65 15.94
CA GLN A 124 15.33 4.75 16.14
C GLN A 124 15.91 5.91 15.33
N TYR A 125 16.73 6.73 15.98
CA TYR A 125 17.50 7.80 15.33
C TYR A 125 18.99 7.44 15.32
N ARG A 126 19.52 7.07 14.15
CA ARG A 126 20.93 6.67 13.93
C ARG A 126 21.48 7.22 12.60
N PRO A 127 21.58 8.56 12.47
CA PRO A 127 21.99 9.19 11.22
C PRO A 127 23.39 8.78 10.76
N GLY A 128 24.33 8.55 11.69
CA GLY A 128 25.69 8.11 11.35
C GLY A 128 25.71 6.77 10.59
N ASP A 129 24.80 5.85 10.90
CA ASP A 129 24.67 4.60 10.16
C ASP A 129 23.96 4.82 8.82
N ASP A 130 23.03 5.78 8.73
CA ASP A 130 22.42 6.17 7.46
C ASP A 130 23.41 6.79 6.48
N TRP A 131 24.36 7.59 6.95
CA TRP A 131 25.48 8.07 6.13
C TRP A 131 26.37 6.93 5.63
N LYS A 132 26.67 5.94 6.49
CA LYS A 132 27.44 4.75 6.08
C LYS A 132 26.66 3.92 5.04
N ARG A 133 25.35 3.74 5.23
CA ARG A 133 24.48 3.03 4.29
C ARG A 133 24.36 3.77 2.97
N LEU A 134 24.20 5.09 2.99
CA LEU A 134 24.25 5.93 1.79
C LEU A 134 25.53 5.67 1.02
N ALA A 135 26.70 5.76 1.65
CA ALA A 135 27.98 5.52 0.97
C ALA A 135 28.08 4.09 0.39
N ALA A 136 27.57 3.10 1.14
CA ALA A 136 27.59 1.69 0.76
C ALA A 136 26.60 1.34 -0.35
N ASN A 137 25.50 2.07 -0.53
CA ASN A 137 24.49 1.74 -1.53
C ASN A 137 25.00 2.00 -2.96
N LYS A 138 25.63 0.98 -3.57
CA LYS A 138 26.12 1.02 -4.97
C LYS A 138 25.01 0.83 -6.01
N ALA A 139 23.79 0.48 -5.60
CA ALA A 139 22.64 0.41 -6.49
C ALA A 139 22.10 1.80 -6.88
N VAL A 140 22.52 2.85 -6.16
CA VAL A 140 22.29 4.24 -6.53
C VAL A 140 23.57 4.81 -7.16
N ALA A 141 23.44 5.36 -8.37
CA ALA A 141 24.57 5.96 -9.08
C ALA A 141 25.23 7.09 -8.25
N PRO A 142 26.57 7.27 -8.31
CA PRO A 142 27.29 8.23 -7.49
C PRO A 142 26.74 9.66 -7.54
N GLY A 143 26.31 10.14 -8.72
CA GLY A 143 25.73 11.47 -8.90
C GLY A 143 24.51 11.68 -8.01
N TRP A 144 23.51 10.79 -8.08
CA TRP A 144 22.32 10.87 -7.23
C TRP A 144 22.63 10.67 -5.75
N ARG A 145 23.54 9.74 -5.46
CA ARG A 145 23.90 9.36 -4.09
C ARG A 145 24.56 10.48 -3.31
N TYR A 146 25.51 11.19 -3.92
CA TYR A 146 26.27 12.25 -3.25
C TYR A 146 25.69 13.65 -3.45
N THR A 147 24.58 13.80 -4.17
CA THR A 147 23.83 15.05 -4.28
C THR A 147 22.51 14.93 -3.52
N VAL A 148 21.43 14.51 -4.20
CA VAL A 148 20.09 14.39 -3.65
C VAL A 148 20.06 13.41 -2.47
N GLY A 149 20.78 12.29 -2.56
CA GLY A 149 20.90 11.34 -1.46
C GLY A 149 21.56 11.93 -0.22
N ALA A 150 22.67 12.66 -0.38
CA ALA A 150 23.33 13.34 0.73
C ALA A 150 22.45 14.43 1.35
N LEU A 151 21.72 15.19 0.53
CA LEU A 151 20.75 16.19 1.02
C LEU A 151 19.59 15.54 1.78
N SER A 152 19.09 14.39 1.31
CA SER A 152 18.04 13.62 1.97
C SER A 152 18.49 13.14 3.35
N ILE A 153 19.66 12.50 3.46
CA ILE A 153 20.19 12.03 4.75
C ILE A 153 20.57 13.20 5.68
N LEU A 154 21.07 14.32 5.13
CA LEU A 154 21.31 15.53 5.90
C LEU A 154 20.02 16.10 6.49
N GLY A 155 18.94 16.12 5.70
CA GLY A 155 17.61 16.53 6.16
C GLY A 155 17.15 15.68 7.34
N GLU A 156 17.24 14.36 7.25
CA GLU A 156 16.92 13.43 8.34
C GLU A 156 17.86 13.56 9.54
N THR A 157 19.12 13.95 9.31
CA THR A 157 20.09 14.23 10.37
C THR A 157 19.69 15.50 11.13
N VAL A 158 19.35 16.59 10.45
CA VAL A 158 19.00 17.88 11.08
C VAL A 158 17.61 17.85 11.70
N PHE A 159 16.66 17.20 11.03
CA PHE A 159 15.27 17.05 11.47
C PHE A 159 15.03 15.59 11.84
N PRO A 160 15.34 15.18 13.08
CA PRO A 160 15.23 13.78 13.49
C PRO A 160 13.80 13.30 13.30
N GLY A 161 13.63 12.27 12.47
CA GLY A 161 12.31 11.72 12.17
C GLY A 161 11.55 11.26 13.42
N ARG A 162 12.29 10.87 14.47
CA ARG A 162 11.75 10.54 15.80
C ARG A 162 10.97 11.68 16.47
N VAL A 163 11.15 12.93 16.03
CA VAL A 163 10.39 14.09 16.52
C VAL A 163 9.55 14.69 15.41
N PHE A 164 10.14 14.97 14.25
CA PHE A 164 9.51 15.78 13.20
C PHE A 164 9.09 14.99 11.96
N GLY A 165 9.45 13.71 11.89
CA GLY A 165 9.23 12.89 10.71
C GLY A 165 7.98 12.05 10.78
N ALA A 166 7.59 11.55 9.61
CA ALA A 166 6.60 10.51 9.46
C ALA A 166 7.29 9.18 9.11
N ASP A 167 6.51 8.09 9.11
CA ASP A 167 6.95 6.83 8.52
C ASP A 167 7.36 7.05 7.06
N HIS A 168 8.51 6.50 6.66
CA HIS A 168 8.96 6.60 5.28
C HIS A 168 10.04 5.57 4.97
N TYR A 169 10.11 5.18 3.70
CA TYR A 169 11.26 4.52 3.11
C TYR A 169 12.19 5.52 2.41
N ASN A 170 13.47 5.51 2.78
CA ASN A 170 14.53 6.25 2.11
C ASN A 170 15.23 5.36 1.06
N PRO A 171 15.08 5.64 -0.25
CA PRO A 171 15.68 4.83 -1.31
C PRO A 171 17.20 4.99 -1.44
N TYR A 172 17.77 6.05 -0.88
CA TYR A 172 19.21 6.33 -0.95
C TYR A 172 20.01 5.54 0.09
N SER A 173 19.46 5.36 1.29
CA SER A 173 20.04 4.50 2.34
C SER A 173 19.45 3.09 2.37
N ASN A 174 18.40 2.80 1.58
CA ASN A 174 17.63 1.56 1.59
C ASN A 174 17.13 1.22 3.00
N THR A 175 16.43 2.19 3.61
CA THR A 175 16.01 2.12 5.00
C THR A 175 14.55 2.51 5.16
N ILE A 176 13.79 1.71 5.89
CA ILE A 176 12.46 2.06 6.43
C ILE A 176 12.64 2.70 7.81
N HIS A 177 12.12 3.90 8.00
CA HIS A 177 11.98 4.55 9.30
C HIS A 177 10.51 4.47 9.72
N LEU A 178 10.25 3.82 10.85
CA LEU A 178 8.89 3.59 11.34
C LEU A 178 8.70 4.23 12.72
N TYR A 179 7.62 4.99 12.87
CA TYR A 179 7.19 5.70 14.08
C TYR A 179 5.71 5.43 14.43
N SER A 180 4.93 4.90 13.49
CA SER A 180 3.54 4.48 13.68
C SER A 180 3.42 3.02 14.11
N ASN A 181 2.42 2.73 14.94
CA ASN A 181 2.06 1.38 15.34
C ASN A 181 0.91 0.81 14.49
N ALA A 182 1.09 0.80 13.17
CA ALA A 182 0.06 0.34 12.26
C ALA A 182 0.67 -0.60 11.22
N PRO A 183 0.29 -1.89 11.20
CA PRO A 183 0.79 -2.85 10.22
C PRO A 183 0.60 -2.36 8.78
N ALA A 184 -0.55 -1.76 8.45
CA ALA A 184 -0.79 -1.25 7.11
C ALA A 184 0.23 -0.18 6.67
N ILE A 185 0.65 0.73 7.56
CA ILE A 185 1.68 1.73 7.25
C ILE A 185 3.06 1.07 7.11
N ALA A 186 3.39 0.14 8.01
CA ALA A 186 4.66 -0.59 7.94
C ALA A 186 4.79 -1.36 6.61
N LEU A 187 3.71 -2.04 6.20
CA LEU A 187 3.64 -2.77 4.93
C LEU A 187 3.66 -1.82 3.72
N HIS A 188 3.09 -0.61 3.82
CA HIS A 188 3.19 0.41 2.78
C HIS A 188 4.65 0.85 2.55
N GLU A 189 5.39 1.14 3.62
CA GLU A 189 6.81 1.49 3.50
C GLU A 189 7.67 0.31 2.99
N ALA A 190 7.30 -0.92 3.37
CA ALA A 190 7.91 -2.12 2.82
C ALA A 190 7.58 -2.33 1.32
N GLY A 191 6.38 -1.93 0.90
CA GLY A 191 5.96 -1.88 -0.49
C GLY A 191 6.82 -0.92 -1.32
N HIS A 192 7.15 0.25 -0.77
CA HIS A 192 8.15 1.14 -1.38
C HIS A 192 9.50 0.43 -1.50
N ALA A 193 9.99 -0.19 -0.43
CA ALA A 193 11.27 -0.90 -0.46
C ALA A 193 11.31 -1.99 -1.54
N LYS A 194 10.22 -2.77 -1.67
CA LYS A 194 10.03 -3.79 -2.72
C LYS A 194 10.04 -3.17 -4.11
N ASP A 195 9.30 -2.10 -4.33
CA ASP A 195 9.25 -1.44 -5.63
C ASP A 195 10.64 -0.95 -6.06
N TYR A 196 11.36 -0.29 -5.15
CA TYR A 196 12.73 0.16 -5.38
C TYR A 196 13.72 -0.98 -5.58
N ALA A 197 13.50 -2.16 -4.98
CA ALA A 197 14.34 -3.33 -5.18
C ALA A 197 14.38 -3.77 -6.66
N TYR A 198 13.26 -3.64 -7.38
CA TYR A 198 13.17 -3.96 -8.81
C TYR A 198 13.76 -2.90 -9.74
N ARG A 199 14.09 -1.70 -9.26
CA ARG A 199 14.53 -0.61 -10.16
C ARG A 199 16.03 -0.68 -10.44
N LYS A 200 16.40 -0.82 -11.71
CA LYS A 200 17.81 -0.71 -12.16
C LYS A 200 18.40 0.68 -11.88
N TRP A 201 17.60 1.73 -12.11
CA TRP A 201 18.02 3.12 -11.96
C TRP A 201 17.38 3.77 -10.72
N LYS A 202 17.68 3.23 -9.52
CA LYS A 202 17.04 3.65 -8.26
C LYS A 202 17.13 5.16 -8.00
N GLY A 203 18.29 5.76 -8.23
CA GLY A 203 18.49 7.19 -8.01
C GLY A 203 17.62 8.07 -8.91
N THR A 204 17.51 7.71 -10.20
CA THR A 204 16.64 8.43 -11.15
C THR A 204 15.17 8.21 -10.82
N TYR A 205 14.79 6.99 -10.42
CA TYR A 205 13.43 6.68 -9.98
C TYR A 205 13.04 7.42 -8.70
N ALA A 206 13.97 7.58 -7.76
CA ALA A 206 13.80 8.40 -6.55
C ALA A 206 13.64 9.88 -6.90
N PHE A 207 14.52 10.40 -7.75
CA PHE A 207 14.50 11.80 -8.14
C PHE A 207 13.23 12.19 -8.92
N SER A 208 12.63 11.24 -9.66
CA SER A 208 11.40 11.51 -10.42
C SER A 208 10.22 11.93 -9.53
N ARG A 209 10.29 11.68 -8.21
CA ARG A 209 9.32 12.19 -7.22
C ARG A 209 9.25 13.72 -7.15
N VAL A 210 10.25 14.44 -7.67
CA VAL A 210 10.20 15.91 -7.78
C VAL A 210 9.21 16.36 -8.85
N LEU A 211 8.94 15.50 -9.85
CA LEU A 211 8.00 15.83 -10.92
C LEU A 211 6.55 15.69 -10.42
N PRO A 212 5.63 16.56 -10.85
CA PRO A 212 4.20 16.42 -10.61
C PRO A 212 3.69 15.01 -10.93
N VAL A 213 2.70 14.55 -10.18
CA VAL A 213 1.97 13.27 -10.40
C VAL A 213 2.79 12.00 -10.17
N LEU A 214 4.08 11.95 -10.52
CA LEU A 214 4.89 10.74 -10.35
C LEU A 214 4.93 10.19 -8.92
N PRO A 215 5.00 11.01 -7.85
CA PRO A 215 4.81 10.52 -6.48
C PRO A 215 3.51 9.74 -6.30
N LEU A 216 2.39 10.18 -6.88
CA LEU A 216 1.09 9.51 -6.74
C LEU A 216 1.11 8.10 -7.33
N VAL A 217 1.87 7.87 -8.40
CA VAL A 217 2.03 6.54 -8.98
C VAL A 217 2.82 5.64 -8.03
N GLN A 218 3.91 6.15 -7.44
CA GLN A 218 4.72 5.39 -6.49
C GLN A 218 3.93 5.07 -5.21
N GLU A 219 3.19 6.04 -4.67
CA GLU A 219 2.31 5.82 -3.52
C GLU A 219 1.20 4.82 -3.85
N ALA A 220 0.65 4.84 -5.06
CA ALA A 220 -0.36 3.86 -5.49
C ALA A 220 0.21 2.44 -5.56
N ILE A 221 1.44 2.28 -6.07
CA ILE A 221 2.13 0.98 -6.14
C ILE A 221 2.33 0.42 -4.73
N ALA A 222 2.89 1.21 -3.82
CA ALA A 222 3.12 0.80 -2.43
C ALA A 222 1.80 0.48 -1.70
N THR A 223 0.79 1.33 -1.84
CA THR A 223 -0.54 1.13 -1.24
C THR A 223 -1.18 -0.15 -1.77
N SER A 224 -1.13 -0.35 -3.09
CA SER A 224 -1.70 -1.52 -3.73
C SER A 224 -0.99 -2.80 -3.28
N ASP A 225 0.33 -2.79 -3.19
CA ASP A 225 1.11 -3.93 -2.73
C ASP A 225 0.78 -4.30 -1.28
N ALA A 226 0.77 -3.31 -0.37
CA ALA A 226 0.41 -3.51 1.02
C ALA A 226 -1.00 -4.10 1.19
N LEU A 227 -2.01 -3.52 0.52
CA LEU A 227 -3.39 -4.02 0.58
C LEU A 227 -3.54 -5.42 -0.02
N SER A 228 -2.82 -5.71 -1.10
CA SER A 228 -2.85 -7.03 -1.73
C SER A 228 -2.16 -8.09 -0.87
N TYR A 229 -1.08 -7.71 -0.16
CA TYR A 229 -0.45 -8.58 0.85
C TYR A 229 -1.38 -8.84 2.03
N MET A 230 -2.00 -7.78 2.58
CA MET A 230 -3.00 -7.90 3.63
C MET A 230 -4.15 -8.82 3.23
N LYS A 231 -4.59 -8.75 1.97
CA LYS A 231 -5.61 -9.64 1.44
C LYS A 231 -5.16 -11.10 1.36
N ALA A 232 -3.90 -11.35 1.04
CA ALA A 232 -3.37 -12.71 0.86
C ALA A 232 -2.98 -13.39 2.18
N HIS A 233 -2.52 -12.63 3.18
CA HIS A 233 -1.93 -13.18 4.41
C HIS A 233 -2.72 -12.87 5.68
N HIS A 234 -3.61 -11.88 5.67
CA HIS A 234 -4.28 -11.42 6.88
C HIS A 234 -5.80 -11.50 6.77
N GLY A 235 -6.45 -11.61 7.93
CA GLY A 235 -7.90 -11.71 8.03
C GLY A 235 -8.64 -10.43 7.64
N LEU A 236 -9.97 -10.55 7.53
CA LEU A 236 -10.88 -9.47 7.13
C LEU A 236 -10.61 -8.15 7.88
N LYS A 237 -10.44 -8.20 9.20
CA LYS A 237 -10.22 -7.01 10.03
C LYS A 237 -8.96 -6.25 9.64
N ALA A 238 -7.85 -6.95 9.39
CA ALA A 238 -6.60 -6.32 8.97
C ALA A 238 -6.74 -5.66 7.59
N GLN A 239 -7.50 -6.27 6.68
CA GLN A 239 -7.80 -5.68 5.38
C GLN A 239 -8.62 -4.40 5.53
N GLN A 240 -9.68 -4.43 6.35
CA GLN A 240 -10.51 -3.26 6.65
C GLN A 240 -9.68 -2.11 7.24
N GLU A 241 -8.84 -2.39 8.23
CA GLU A 241 -7.91 -1.41 8.81
C GLU A 241 -6.96 -0.84 7.74
N GLY A 242 -6.45 -1.69 6.84
CA GLY A 242 -5.63 -1.26 5.71
C GLY A 242 -6.37 -0.27 4.79
N TYR A 243 -7.61 -0.56 4.42
CA TYR A 243 -8.43 0.35 3.62
C TYR A 243 -8.74 1.66 4.34
N GLU A 244 -9.11 1.58 5.61
CA GLU A 244 -9.48 2.74 6.43
C GLU A 244 -8.30 3.67 6.71
N LEU A 245 -7.06 3.15 6.68
CA LEU A 245 -5.87 3.94 6.95
C LEU A 245 -5.16 4.41 5.67
N LEU A 246 -4.94 3.52 4.71
CA LEU A 246 -4.13 3.82 3.52
C LEU A 246 -4.90 4.64 2.47
N TYR A 247 -6.23 4.52 2.38
CA TYR A 247 -7.00 5.35 1.45
C TYR A 247 -7.02 6.84 1.81
N PRO A 248 -7.30 7.26 3.06
CA PRO A 248 -7.19 8.68 3.42
C PRO A 248 -5.75 9.18 3.33
N ALA A 249 -4.74 8.37 3.66
CA ALA A 249 -3.34 8.72 3.47
C ALA A 249 -3.04 8.99 1.98
N TYR A 250 -3.45 8.09 1.08
CA TYR A 250 -3.31 8.28 -0.36
C TYR A 250 -4.10 9.48 -0.89
N GLY A 251 -5.33 9.65 -0.42
CA GLY A 251 -6.20 10.78 -0.74
C GLY A 251 -5.58 12.12 -0.35
N SER A 252 -4.83 12.17 0.76
CA SER A 252 -4.07 13.37 1.16
C SER A 252 -2.99 13.74 0.13
N TYR A 253 -2.36 12.77 -0.53
CA TYR A 253 -1.38 13.02 -1.58
C TYR A 253 -2.03 13.53 -2.85
N ILE A 254 -3.15 12.92 -3.28
CA ILE A 254 -3.96 13.42 -4.40
C ILE A 254 -4.40 14.86 -4.13
N GLY A 255 -4.95 15.09 -2.94
CA GLY A 255 -5.43 16.40 -2.53
C GLY A 255 -4.35 17.47 -2.59
N ARG A 256 -3.12 17.13 -2.18
CA ARG A 256 -1.98 18.04 -2.27
C ARG A 256 -1.68 18.46 -3.70
N GLU A 257 -1.70 17.51 -4.64
CA GLU A 257 -1.49 17.81 -6.07
C GLU A 257 -2.66 18.64 -6.64
N MET A 258 -3.89 18.40 -6.15
CA MET A 258 -5.08 19.18 -6.53
C MET A 258 -5.04 20.63 -6.04
N THR A 259 -4.29 20.95 -4.97
CA THR A 259 -4.22 22.34 -4.45
C THR A 259 -3.73 23.36 -5.47
N ARG A 260 -3.01 22.91 -6.51
CA ARG A 260 -2.58 23.76 -7.63
C ARG A 260 -3.75 24.34 -8.44
N PHE A 261 -4.90 23.68 -8.44
CA PHE A 261 -6.07 24.07 -9.25
C PHE A 261 -7.31 24.36 -8.40
N LEU A 262 -7.39 23.78 -7.19
CA LEU A 262 -8.48 23.93 -6.26
C LEU A 262 -7.90 24.20 -4.87
N PRO A 263 -8.03 25.41 -4.29
CA PRO A 263 -7.46 25.71 -2.98
C PRO A 263 -7.86 24.73 -1.86
N ALA A 264 -9.07 24.17 -1.93
CA ALA A 264 -9.57 23.15 -1.01
C ALA A 264 -9.14 21.70 -1.36
N GLY A 265 -8.25 21.51 -2.33
CA GLY A 265 -7.86 20.21 -2.89
C GLY A 265 -7.40 19.21 -1.82
N GLN A 266 -6.60 19.66 -0.85
CA GLN A 266 -6.12 18.81 0.25
C GLN A 266 -7.28 18.20 1.04
N LEU A 267 -8.26 19.02 1.43
CA LEU A 267 -9.43 18.58 2.18
C LEU A 267 -10.31 17.66 1.34
N VAL A 268 -10.54 18.00 0.07
CA VAL A 268 -11.31 17.17 -0.86
C VAL A 268 -10.68 15.79 -1.03
N GLY A 269 -9.36 15.72 -1.25
CA GLY A 269 -8.65 14.46 -1.38
C GLY A 269 -8.69 13.61 -0.12
N LEU A 270 -8.46 14.22 1.05
CA LEU A 270 -8.52 13.52 2.34
C LEU A 270 -9.92 12.96 2.64
N LEU A 271 -10.96 13.78 2.50
CA LEU A 271 -12.35 13.36 2.73
C LEU A 271 -12.78 12.29 1.73
N GLY A 272 -12.41 12.45 0.45
CA GLY A 272 -12.64 11.44 -0.58
C GLY A 272 -11.98 10.11 -0.25
N GLY A 273 -10.73 10.14 0.24
CA GLY A 273 -10.02 8.96 0.71
C GLY A 273 -10.70 8.27 1.89
N HIS A 274 -11.17 9.03 2.90
CA HIS A 274 -11.97 8.47 4.01
C HIS A 274 -13.24 7.80 3.53
N VAL A 275 -14.03 8.46 2.68
CA VAL A 275 -15.28 7.91 2.12
C VAL A 275 -15.00 6.61 1.36
N ALA A 276 -13.99 6.63 0.48
CA ALA A 276 -13.64 5.46 -0.32
C ALA A 276 -13.11 4.29 0.53
N GLY A 277 -12.28 4.57 1.54
CA GLY A 277 -11.75 3.57 2.48
C GLY A 277 -12.87 2.91 3.30
N ARG A 278 -13.77 3.73 3.87
CA ARG A 278 -14.95 3.25 4.63
C ARG A 278 -15.91 2.44 3.77
N TRP A 279 -16.20 2.92 2.56
CA TRP A 279 -17.07 2.19 1.62
C TRP A 279 -16.47 0.82 1.26
N ARG A 280 -15.15 0.76 1.03
CA ARG A 280 -14.48 -0.49 0.70
C ARG A 280 -14.44 -1.46 1.88
N SER A 281 -14.16 -0.95 3.08
CA SER A 281 -14.21 -1.71 4.35
C SER A 281 -15.59 -2.35 4.59
N TRP A 282 -16.66 -1.56 4.44
CA TRP A 282 -18.04 -2.04 4.54
C TRP A 282 -18.38 -3.11 3.50
N ARG A 283 -17.95 -2.91 2.25
CA ARG A 283 -18.21 -3.87 1.17
C ARG A 283 -17.54 -5.22 1.43
N LEU A 284 -16.33 -5.24 1.97
CA LEU A 284 -15.62 -6.47 2.32
C LEU A 284 -16.32 -7.24 3.44
N GLU A 285 -16.83 -6.54 4.44
CA GLU A 285 -17.64 -7.15 5.51
C GLU A 285 -18.85 -7.87 4.94
N LYS A 286 -19.59 -7.18 4.06
CA LYS A 286 -20.76 -7.75 3.39
C LYS A 286 -20.40 -8.97 2.52
N GLU A 287 -19.36 -8.86 1.69
CA GLU A 287 -18.88 -9.97 0.85
C GLU A 287 -18.46 -11.18 1.70
N SER A 288 -17.83 -10.96 2.86
CA SER A 288 -17.46 -12.02 3.79
C SER A 288 -18.67 -12.67 4.48
N ALA A 289 -19.67 -11.88 4.89
CA ALA A 289 -20.89 -12.38 5.49
C ALA A 289 -21.70 -13.24 4.50
N ASP A 290 -21.89 -12.73 3.27
CA ASP A 290 -22.58 -13.45 2.20
C ASP A 290 -21.87 -14.78 1.86
N ALA A 291 -20.53 -14.80 1.87
CA ALA A 291 -19.76 -16.02 1.62
C ALA A 291 -19.92 -17.06 2.74
N HIS A 292 -19.94 -16.60 3.99
CA HIS A 292 -20.15 -17.46 5.16
C HIS A 292 -21.56 -18.08 5.16
N GLU A 293 -22.60 -17.30 4.87
CA GLU A 293 -23.97 -17.78 4.75
C GLU A 293 -24.11 -18.84 3.64
N ARG A 294 -23.52 -18.59 2.46
CA ARG A 294 -23.51 -19.58 1.35
C ARG A 294 -22.83 -20.88 1.72
N PHE A 295 -21.71 -20.81 2.45
CA PHE A 295 -21.00 -22.00 2.90
C PHE A 295 -21.86 -22.83 3.86
N HIS A 296 -22.52 -22.20 4.84
CA HIS A 296 -23.43 -22.88 5.75
C HIS A 296 -24.62 -23.52 5.03
N TYR A 297 -25.23 -22.79 4.10
CA TYR A 297 -26.32 -23.32 3.29
C TYR A 297 -25.91 -24.54 2.46
N GLN A 298 -24.72 -24.51 1.84
CA GLN A 298 -24.18 -25.65 1.09
C GLN A 298 -23.88 -26.86 1.99
N GLN A 299 -23.38 -26.64 3.20
CA GLN A 299 -23.12 -27.70 4.17
C GLN A 299 -24.42 -28.36 4.64
N GLN A 300 -25.47 -27.57 4.90
CA GLN A 300 -26.79 -28.07 5.29
C GLN A 300 -27.41 -28.91 4.15
N LEU A 301 -27.42 -28.40 2.92
CA LEU A 301 -27.91 -29.16 1.75
C LEU A 301 -27.18 -30.50 1.56
N SER A 302 -25.87 -30.53 1.84
CA SER A 302 -25.07 -31.76 1.73
C SER A 302 -25.41 -32.77 2.84
N SER A 303 -25.74 -32.29 4.04
CA SER A 303 -26.20 -33.12 5.16
C SER A 303 -27.56 -33.75 4.87
N ASP A 304 -28.53 -32.94 4.46
CA ASP A 304 -29.90 -33.39 4.16
C ASP A 304 -29.92 -34.40 3.00
N ALA A 305 -29.08 -34.19 1.98
CA ALA A 305 -28.92 -35.15 0.87
C ALA A 305 -28.28 -36.48 1.31
N GLY A 306 -27.41 -36.45 2.32
CA GLY A 306 -26.81 -37.65 2.92
C GLY A 306 -27.82 -38.49 3.71
N GLU A 307 -28.66 -37.83 4.52
CA GLU A 307 -29.71 -38.50 5.29
C GLU A 307 -30.73 -39.19 4.37
N LEU A 308 -31.17 -38.51 3.29
CA LEU A 308 -32.09 -39.08 2.30
C LEU A 308 -31.53 -40.35 1.61
N ARG A 309 -30.21 -40.45 1.43
CA ARG A 309 -29.58 -41.67 0.88
C ARG A 309 -29.49 -42.81 1.90
N SER A 310 -29.32 -42.50 3.18
CA SER A 310 -29.25 -43.53 4.24
C SER A 310 -30.62 -44.08 4.66
N GLY A 311 -31.70 -43.34 4.39
CA GLY A 311 -33.08 -43.74 4.67
C GLY A 311 -33.80 -44.46 3.53
N ALA A 312 -33.16 -44.64 2.37
CA ALA A 312 -33.73 -45.46 1.30
C ALA A 312 -33.74 -46.94 1.73
N PRO A 313 -34.89 -47.65 1.67
CA PRO A 313 -34.96 -49.06 2.01
C PRO A 313 -33.94 -49.82 1.15
N GLY A 314 -33.04 -50.55 1.81
CA GLY A 314 -31.88 -51.18 1.19
C GLY A 314 -32.24 -51.87 -0.11
N GLU A 315 -31.71 -51.35 -1.22
CA GLU A 315 -31.68 -52.07 -2.47
C GLU A 315 -30.92 -53.38 -2.19
N PRO A 316 -31.53 -54.55 -2.46
CA PRO A 316 -30.93 -55.83 -2.11
C PRO A 316 -29.54 -55.92 -2.74
N ALA A 317 -28.55 -56.29 -1.91
CA ALA A 317 -27.16 -56.39 -2.34
C ALA A 317 -27.07 -57.21 -3.63
N PRO A 318 -26.33 -56.76 -4.66
CA PRO A 318 -26.14 -57.52 -5.88
C PRO A 318 -25.50 -58.85 -5.50
N GLU A 319 -26.24 -59.92 -5.78
CA GLU A 319 -25.81 -61.29 -5.57
C GLU A 319 -24.51 -61.49 -6.36
N HIS A 320 -23.41 -61.72 -5.65
CA HIS A 320 -22.10 -62.00 -6.24
C HIS A 320 -22.18 -63.33 -7.00
N THR A 321 -22.52 -63.28 -8.29
CA THR A 321 -22.35 -64.41 -9.20
C THR A 321 -20.84 -64.60 -9.41
N ALA A 322 -20.26 -65.49 -8.62
CA ALA A 322 -18.92 -66.01 -8.83
C ALA A 322 -18.90 -66.81 -10.15
N GLN A 323 -18.52 -66.16 -11.25
CA GLN A 323 -18.07 -66.87 -12.44
C GLN A 323 -16.65 -67.38 -12.20
N GLN A 324 -16.60 -68.61 -11.69
CA GLN A 324 -15.43 -69.45 -11.63
C GLN A 324 -15.21 -70.04 -13.04
N GLU A 325 -14.41 -69.35 -13.86
CA GLU A 325 -13.99 -69.87 -15.16
C GLU A 325 -12.77 -70.81 -14.95
N GLN A 326 -13.06 -72.11 -14.83
CA GLN A 326 -12.09 -73.20 -14.97
C GLN A 326 -12.36 -73.92 -16.30
N SER A 327 -11.40 -73.87 -17.22
CA SER A 327 -11.19 -74.86 -18.30
C SER A 327 -9.69 -74.87 -18.61
N ASN A 328 -8.94 -75.85 -18.08
CA ASN A 328 -8.64 -77.19 -18.61
C ASN A 328 -7.86 -77.23 -19.94
N LEU A 329 -6.68 -77.86 -19.82
CA LEU A 329 -5.75 -78.45 -20.80
C LEU A 329 -4.64 -77.56 -21.37
#